data_AF-A0A453K8R2-F1
#
_entry.id   AF-A0A453K8R2-F1
#
_cell.length_a   1.000
_cell.length_b   1.000
_cell.length_c   1.000
_cell.angle_alpha   90.00
_cell.angle_beta   90.00
_cell.angle_gamma   90.00
#
_symmetry.space_group_name_H-M   'P 1'
#
loop_
_entity.id
_entity.type
_entity.pdbx_description
1 polymer ?
#
loop_
_entity_poly.entity_id
_entity_poly.type
_entity_poly.pdbx_seq_one_letter_code
_entity_poly.pdbx_strand_id
1 'polypeptide(L)'
;MPVTDYQGASASPSPFSFGSLLSLRRDHTAMASGEEADLEVFQRHLAANLGDLLPAEAAEGVPAQEEILSVAWIRRLLEAFILCQEEFRVVLAQARRRGALPAAAERLVAEFHERAVKALDVCNAARDGVDQVRRLERLADIAASVLLAPGEIHEGQLRRARKAVSDLSVLLVDDTTAAASGGVASFLASHRNRSFGRARASPSRGSATGSSAASSASHFRSLSWSVSRAWSASRQLQAIGAGLTAPRAHEGGLVAPVYAMGCILHFTAWALVAAVPCPDRSSALLAHHLPVAPARAAFPWAPPLLTLQERLAEEGKRKERRSCCGLLKEIYVLEKATQKLADAIDAAPIPLFGDREADLREAAAELSAVCAAMREGLEPLEKQVREVFHRIVRSRVEGLDSSMHNAD
;
A
#
# COMPACT_ATOMS: atom_id res chain seq x y z
N MET A 1 -47.80 -62.38 -39.81
CA MET A 1 -46.64 -62.22 -38.89
C MET A 1 -45.91 -60.95 -39.31
N PRO A 2 -45.67 -60.01 -38.38
CA PRO A 2 -46.15 -58.61 -38.46
C PRO A 2 -44.98 -57.59 -38.50
N VAL A 3 -45.07 -56.26 -38.47
CA VAL A 3 -46.08 -55.28 -38.00
C VAL A 3 -45.99 -54.01 -38.87
N THR A 4 -47.15 -53.41 -39.11
CA THR A 4 -47.54 -52.25 -39.94
C THR A 4 -47.24 -50.86 -39.35
N ASP A 5 -46.96 -49.90 -40.24
CA ASP A 5 -47.17 -48.46 -40.03
C ASP A 5 -48.64 -48.15 -39.70
N TYR A 6 -48.91 -47.15 -38.84
CA TYR A 6 -50.21 -46.48 -38.80
C TYR A 6 -50.11 -45.03 -38.34
N GLN A 7 -50.53 -44.14 -39.24
CA GLN A 7 -50.81 -42.73 -39.06
C GLN A 7 -52.34 -42.61 -39.01
N GLY A 8 -52.93 -41.92 -38.03
CA GLY A 8 -54.38 -41.69 -38.03
C GLY A 8 -55.00 -41.29 -36.68
N ALA A 9 -55.63 -40.12 -36.68
CA ALA A 9 -56.28 -39.45 -35.56
C ALA A 9 -57.51 -40.17 -34.98
N SER A 10 -57.87 -39.90 -33.71
CA SER A 10 -59.12 -39.19 -33.30
C SER A 10 -59.47 -39.29 -31.79
N ALA A 11 -59.78 -38.11 -31.21
CA ALA A 11 -60.67 -37.70 -30.10
C ALA A 11 -60.96 -38.67 -28.92
N SER A 12 -60.86 -38.27 -27.64
CA SER A 12 -61.64 -37.25 -26.89
C SER A 12 -61.41 -37.42 -25.36
N PRO A 13 -61.99 -36.64 -24.41
CA PRO A 13 -62.28 -35.21 -24.33
C PRO A 13 -61.60 -34.54 -23.10
N SER A 14 -61.43 -33.22 -23.11
CA SER A 14 -61.26 -32.45 -21.86
C SER A 14 -61.93 -31.10 -22.01
N PRO A 15 -62.76 -30.67 -21.04
CA PRO A 15 -63.64 -29.53 -21.21
C PRO A 15 -62.91 -28.21 -20.97
N PHE A 16 -63.46 -27.20 -21.61
CA PHE A 16 -63.21 -25.77 -21.45
C PHE A 16 -63.09 -25.34 -19.99
N SER A 17 -62.16 -24.42 -19.74
CA SER A 17 -62.33 -23.35 -18.75
C SER A 17 -61.61 -22.10 -19.22
N PHE A 18 -62.41 -21.18 -19.78
CA PHE A 18 -62.12 -19.75 -19.88
C PHE A 18 -62.10 -19.14 -18.48
N GLY A 19 -61.22 -18.17 -18.23
CA GLY A 19 -61.37 -17.26 -17.09
C GLY A 19 -60.07 -16.80 -16.45
N SER A 20 -59.36 -15.89 -17.11
CA SER A 20 -58.47 -14.93 -16.44
C SER A 20 -59.29 -14.11 -15.45
N LEU A 21 -58.90 -14.01 -14.18
CA LEU A 21 -59.23 -12.90 -13.28
C LEU A 21 -58.35 -12.96 -12.01
N LEU A 22 -57.46 -11.96 -11.91
CA LEU A 22 -56.87 -11.39 -10.69
C LEU A 22 -55.81 -12.20 -9.93
N SER A 23 -54.60 -12.23 -10.50
CA SER A 23 -53.38 -12.25 -9.68
C SER A 23 -53.31 -10.93 -8.90
N LEU A 24 -53.70 -10.98 -7.62
CA LEU A 24 -53.47 -9.91 -6.66
C LEU A 24 -51.96 -9.85 -6.39
N ARG A 25 -51.26 -9.17 -7.30
CA ARG A 25 -49.88 -8.76 -7.18
C ARG A 25 -49.79 -7.83 -5.97
N ARG A 26 -49.41 -8.41 -4.84
CA ARG A 26 -48.97 -7.67 -3.66
C ARG A 26 -47.57 -7.16 -4.00
N ASP A 27 -47.50 -6.10 -4.81
CA ASP A 27 -46.31 -5.28 -4.94
C ASP A 27 -46.13 -4.57 -3.59
N HIS A 28 -45.49 -5.27 -2.65
CA HIS A 28 -44.76 -4.58 -1.60
C HIS A 28 -43.53 -3.99 -2.27
N THR A 29 -43.69 -2.82 -2.89
CA THR A 29 -42.60 -1.85 -2.91
C THR A 29 -42.44 -1.40 -1.46
N ALA A 30 -41.74 -2.23 -0.68
CA ALA A 30 -41.23 -1.82 0.61
C ALA A 30 -40.36 -0.59 0.32
N MET A 31 -40.87 0.59 0.67
CA MET A 31 -40.03 1.78 0.74
C MET A 31 -38.83 1.38 1.57
N ALA A 32 -37.62 1.46 0.99
CA ALA A 32 -36.39 1.23 1.73
C ALA A 32 -36.52 2.02 3.03
N SER A 33 -36.38 1.33 4.17
CA SER A 33 -36.35 2.02 5.45
C SER A 33 -35.29 3.13 5.37
N GLY A 34 -35.47 4.26 6.05
CA GLY A 34 -34.50 5.36 5.96
C GLY A 34 -33.06 4.92 6.27
N GLU A 35 -32.90 3.88 7.10
CA GLU A 35 -31.61 3.24 7.38
C GLU A 35 -30.99 2.56 6.15
N GLU A 36 -31.76 1.79 5.39
CA GLU A 36 -31.29 1.11 4.20
C GLU A 36 -30.87 2.11 3.11
N ALA A 37 -31.60 3.23 3.00
CA ALA A 37 -31.24 4.33 2.12
C ALA A 37 -29.90 4.99 2.52
N ASP A 38 -29.66 5.24 3.81
CA ASP A 38 -28.39 5.79 4.31
C ASP A 38 -27.21 4.84 4.03
N LEU A 39 -27.40 3.53 4.21
CA LEU A 39 -26.38 2.50 3.94
C LEU A 39 -26.05 2.38 2.45
N GLU A 40 -27.04 2.54 1.58
CA GLU A 40 -26.80 2.62 0.13
C GLU A 40 -26.08 3.90 -0.27
N VAL A 41 -26.39 5.04 0.35
CA VAL A 41 -25.69 6.31 0.12
C VAL A 41 -24.20 6.16 0.41
N PHE A 42 -23.86 5.60 1.57
CA PHE A 42 -22.46 5.28 1.93
C PHE A 42 -21.78 4.41 0.86
N GLN A 43 -22.44 3.34 0.41
CA GLN A 43 -21.86 2.47 -0.62
C GLN A 43 -21.67 3.16 -1.98
N ARG A 44 -22.54 4.11 -2.32
CA ARG A 44 -22.40 4.93 -3.54
C ARG A 44 -21.27 5.95 -3.42
N HIS A 45 -21.13 6.62 -2.28
CA HIS A 45 -20.01 7.53 -2.03
C HIS A 45 -18.67 6.79 -2.06
N LEU A 46 -18.62 5.59 -1.45
CA LEU A 46 -17.46 4.72 -1.56
C LEU A 46 -17.14 4.38 -3.03
N ALA A 47 -18.15 4.02 -3.82
CA ALA A 47 -17.95 3.72 -5.23
C ALA A 47 -17.39 4.92 -6.01
N ALA A 48 -17.89 6.13 -5.72
CA ALA A 48 -17.38 7.38 -6.30
C ALA A 48 -15.92 7.63 -5.90
N ASN A 49 -15.60 7.55 -4.60
CA ASN A 49 -14.23 7.75 -4.10
C ASN A 49 -13.22 6.78 -4.73
N LEU A 50 -13.62 5.51 -4.92
CA LEU A 50 -12.78 4.52 -5.62
C LEU A 50 -12.71 4.78 -7.13
N GLY A 51 -13.81 5.25 -7.73
CA GLY A 51 -13.87 5.65 -9.14
C GLY A 51 -12.91 6.79 -9.44
N ASP A 52 -12.80 7.78 -8.55
CA ASP A 52 -11.89 8.92 -8.70
C ASP A 52 -10.42 8.48 -8.70
N LEU A 53 -10.07 7.39 -8.02
CA LEU A 53 -8.72 6.82 -7.99
C LEU A 53 -8.33 6.10 -9.29
N LEU A 54 -9.30 5.81 -10.15
CA LEU A 54 -9.00 5.29 -11.48
C LEU A 54 -8.32 6.40 -12.27
N PRO A 55 -7.22 6.08 -12.99
CA PRO A 55 -6.59 7.08 -13.84
C PRO A 55 -7.60 7.53 -14.89
N ALA A 56 -7.64 8.83 -15.14
CA ALA A 56 -8.41 9.38 -16.24
C ALA A 56 -8.01 8.66 -17.54
N GLU A 57 -9.01 8.17 -18.28
CA GLU A 57 -8.80 7.67 -19.63
C GLU A 57 -7.98 8.72 -20.39
N ALA A 58 -6.84 8.32 -20.97
CA ALA A 58 -6.01 9.21 -21.73
C ALA A 58 -6.83 9.71 -22.93
N ALA A 59 -7.38 10.93 -22.83
CA ALA A 59 -7.87 11.65 -23.98
C ALA A 59 -6.71 11.73 -24.99
N GLU A 60 -6.99 11.45 -26.26
CA GLU A 60 -5.96 11.40 -27.30
C GLU A 60 -5.06 12.65 -27.24
N GLY A 61 -3.77 12.43 -27.01
CA GLY A 61 -2.75 13.49 -26.98
C GLY A 61 -2.35 14.04 -25.61
N VAL A 62 -2.95 13.59 -24.48
CA VAL A 62 -2.52 13.99 -23.13
C VAL A 62 -1.81 12.82 -22.43
N PRO A 63 -0.56 12.98 -21.94
CA PRO A 63 0.09 11.91 -21.19
C PRO A 63 -0.71 11.62 -19.91
N ALA A 64 -1.01 10.34 -19.65
CA ALA A 64 -1.74 9.89 -18.47
C ALA A 64 -1.10 10.49 -17.20
N GLN A 65 -1.78 11.46 -16.58
CA GLN A 65 -1.16 12.40 -15.66
C GLN A 65 -0.96 11.84 -14.25
N GLU A 66 -1.72 10.80 -13.89
CA GLU A 66 -1.54 10.08 -12.63
C GLU A 66 -1.35 8.59 -12.88
N GLU A 67 -0.11 8.14 -12.70
CA GLU A 67 0.22 6.72 -12.70
C GLU A 67 -0.08 6.12 -11.33
N ILE A 68 -0.66 4.94 -11.34
CA ILE A 68 -0.88 4.12 -10.16
C ILE A 68 0.45 3.87 -9.43
N LEU A 69 0.41 3.85 -8.09
CA LEU A 69 1.60 3.77 -7.23
C LEU A 69 2.58 4.97 -7.37
N SER A 70 2.13 6.13 -7.85
CA SER A 70 2.85 7.38 -7.58
C SER A 70 2.57 7.89 -6.17
N VAL A 71 3.42 8.78 -5.64
CA VAL A 71 3.17 9.45 -4.34
C VAL A 71 1.82 10.17 -4.37
N ALA A 72 1.50 10.87 -5.45
CA ALA A 72 0.19 11.54 -5.61
C ALA A 72 -0.97 10.55 -5.51
N TRP A 73 -0.90 9.43 -6.23
CA TRP A 73 -1.95 8.41 -6.20
C TRP A 73 -2.12 7.76 -4.82
N ILE A 74 -1.02 7.43 -4.14
CA ILE A 74 -1.07 6.89 -2.77
C ILE A 74 -1.73 7.88 -1.82
N ARG A 75 -1.40 9.17 -1.94
CA ARG A 75 -2.02 10.22 -1.11
C ARG A 75 -3.53 10.32 -1.32
N ARG A 76 -3.99 10.26 -2.57
CA ARG A 76 -5.43 10.21 -2.90
C ARG A 76 -6.10 8.96 -2.33
N LEU A 77 -5.43 7.81 -2.38
CA LEU A 77 -5.94 6.57 -1.77
C LEU A 77 -6.09 6.71 -0.24
N LEU A 78 -5.09 7.27 0.44
CA LEU A 78 -5.17 7.50 1.89
C LEU A 78 -6.28 8.49 2.24
N GLU A 79 -6.46 9.54 1.44
CA GLU A 79 -7.56 10.50 1.58
C GLU A 79 -8.92 9.82 1.41
N ALA A 80 -9.11 9.03 0.35
CA ALA A 80 -10.33 8.25 0.14
C ALA A 80 -10.62 7.30 1.32
N PHE A 81 -9.59 6.61 1.84
CA PHE A 81 -9.73 5.75 3.02
C PHE A 81 -10.18 6.55 4.26
N ILE A 82 -9.55 7.71 4.52
CA ILE A 82 -9.90 8.59 5.65
C ILE A 82 -11.37 9.07 5.53
N LEU A 83 -11.79 9.52 4.34
CA LEU A 83 -13.16 9.96 4.10
C LEU A 83 -14.16 8.84 4.34
N CYS A 84 -13.90 7.64 3.79
CA CYS A 84 -14.75 6.47 4.00
C CYS A 84 -14.80 6.05 5.48
N GLN A 85 -13.69 6.17 6.21
CA GLN A 85 -13.64 5.87 7.64
C GLN A 85 -14.52 6.83 8.45
N GLU A 86 -14.47 8.14 8.17
CA GLU A 86 -15.31 9.12 8.87
C GLU A 86 -16.79 8.93 8.56
N GLU A 87 -17.13 8.69 7.29
CA GLU A 87 -18.51 8.42 6.91
C GLU A 87 -19.03 7.13 7.57
N PHE A 88 -18.22 6.08 7.57
CA PHE A 88 -18.55 4.83 8.26
C PHE A 88 -18.75 5.03 9.78
N ARG A 89 -17.93 5.87 10.42
CA ARG A 89 -18.09 6.24 11.82
C ARG A 89 -19.44 6.91 12.08
N VAL A 90 -19.87 7.81 11.18
CA VAL A 90 -21.19 8.44 11.25
C VAL A 90 -22.31 7.41 11.07
N VAL A 91 -22.18 6.50 10.09
CA VAL A 91 -23.14 5.40 9.86
C VAL A 91 -23.30 4.54 11.13
N LEU A 92 -22.19 4.14 11.77
CA LEU A 92 -22.24 3.38 13.03
C LEU A 92 -22.90 4.15 14.16
N ALA A 93 -22.57 5.43 14.33
CA ALA A 93 -23.15 6.28 15.35
C ALA A 93 -24.67 6.46 15.15
N GLN A 94 -25.11 6.63 13.91
CA GLN A 94 -26.53 6.73 13.56
C GLN A 94 -27.26 5.40 13.81
N ALA A 95 -26.67 4.27 13.43
CA ALA A 95 -27.26 2.95 13.71
C ALA A 95 -27.45 2.72 15.23
N ARG A 96 -26.44 3.07 16.04
CA ARG A 96 -26.52 2.99 17.52
C ARG A 96 -27.54 3.95 18.12
N ARG A 97 -27.75 5.12 17.52
CA ARG A 97 -28.77 6.08 17.99
C ARG A 97 -30.20 5.60 17.76
N ARG A 98 -30.42 4.78 16.72
CA ARG A 98 -31.75 4.23 16.39
C ARG A 98 -32.12 3.04 17.26
N GLY A 99 -31.14 2.41 17.91
CA GLY A 99 -31.34 1.36 18.90
C GLY A 99 -30.04 0.58 19.17
N ALA A 100 -30.10 -0.35 20.12
CA ALA A 100 -28.99 -1.27 20.34
C ALA A 100 -28.73 -2.09 19.08
N LEU A 101 -27.47 -2.13 18.66
CA LEU A 101 -27.05 -2.96 17.55
C LEU A 101 -27.23 -4.43 17.89
N PRO A 102 -27.70 -5.27 16.95
CA PRO A 102 -27.71 -6.71 17.14
C PRO A 102 -26.30 -7.21 17.48
N ALA A 103 -26.18 -8.18 18.38
CA ALA A 103 -24.88 -8.72 18.82
C ALA A 103 -23.99 -9.20 17.66
N ALA A 104 -24.60 -9.72 16.59
CA ALA A 104 -23.90 -10.11 15.37
C ALA A 104 -23.27 -8.90 14.65
N ALA A 105 -23.96 -7.76 14.59
CA ALA A 105 -23.46 -6.54 13.99
C ALA A 105 -22.34 -5.91 14.83
N GLU A 106 -22.48 -5.86 16.15
CA GLU A 106 -21.40 -5.39 17.04
C GLU A 106 -20.15 -6.26 16.91
N ARG A 107 -20.31 -7.57 16.80
CA ARG A 107 -19.18 -8.49 16.56
C ARG A 107 -18.47 -8.16 15.24
N LEU A 108 -19.19 -7.94 14.15
CA LEU A 108 -18.58 -7.59 12.86
C LEU A 108 -17.81 -6.27 12.95
N VAL A 109 -18.38 -5.27 13.63
CA VAL A 109 -17.73 -3.98 13.88
C VAL A 109 -16.45 -4.17 14.72
N ALA A 110 -16.51 -4.97 15.79
CA ALA A 110 -15.34 -5.28 16.62
C ALA A 110 -14.24 -5.98 15.79
N GLU A 111 -14.59 -6.99 15.00
CA GLU A 111 -13.64 -7.69 14.12
C GLU A 111 -13.02 -6.76 13.07
N PHE A 112 -13.76 -5.78 12.54
CA PHE A 112 -13.19 -4.74 11.67
C PHE A 112 -12.14 -3.91 12.43
N HIS A 113 -12.43 -3.46 13.64
CA HIS A 113 -11.48 -2.69 14.43
C HIS A 113 -10.23 -3.50 14.81
N GLU A 114 -10.36 -4.80 15.08
CA GLU A 114 -9.20 -5.69 15.27
C GLU A 114 -8.30 -5.73 14.01
N ARG A 115 -8.89 -5.79 12.82
CA ARG A 115 -8.14 -5.71 11.55
C ARG A 115 -7.49 -4.33 11.38
N ALA A 116 -8.20 -3.26 11.75
CA ALA A 116 -7.66 -1.90 11.68
C ALA A 116 -6.44 -1.73 12.61
N VAL A 117 -6.48 -2.29 13.83
CA VAL A 117 -5.33 -2.30 14.74
C VAL A 117 -4.13 -3.02 14.13
N LYS A 118 -4.32 -4.15 13.44
CA LYS A 118 -3.22 -4.82 12.71
C LYS A 118 -2.63 -3.96 11.60
N ALA A 119 -3.44 -3.12 10.95
CA ALA A 119 -2.96 -2.18 9.94
C ALA A 119 -2.06 -1.05 10.51
N LEU A 120 -2.04 -0.83 11.83
CA LEU A 120 -1.09 0.10 12.46
C LEU A 120 0.36 -0.32 12.23
N ASP A 121 0.65 -1.63 12.24
CA ASP A 121 1.98 -2.14 11.93
C ASP A 121 2.39 -1.84 10.49
N VAL A 122 1.42 -1.85 9.56
CA VAL A 122 1.64 -1.45 8.16
C VAL A 122 1.89 0.05 8.06
N CYS A 123 1.17 0.88 8.82
CA CYS A 123 1.43 2.33 8.85
C CYS A 123 2.85 2.64 9.38
N ASN A 124 3.31 1.92 10.40
CA ASN A 124 4.67 2.03 10.92
C ASN A 124 5.71 1.62 9.86
N ALA A 125 5.51 0.47 9.21
CA ALA A 125 6.37 0.02 8.12
C ALA A 125 6.38 0.99 6.93
N ALA A 126 5.24 1.58 6.59
CA ALA A 126 5.13 2.58 5.53
C ALA A 126 5.89 3.86 5.87
N ARG A 127 5.82 4.33 7.12
CA ARG A 127 6.60 5.46 7.61
C ARG A 127 8.10 5.17 7.55
N ASP A 128 8.55 4.03 8.06
CA ASP A 128 9.96 3.61 8.01
C ASP A 128 10.43 3.49 6.55
N GLY A 129 9.58 2.98 5.67
CA GLY A 129 9.81 2.92 4.23
C GLY A 129 9.95 4.31 3.60
N VAL A 130 9.09 5.27 3.95
CA VAL A 130 9.22 6.68 3.51
C VAL A 130 10.55 7.29 3.99
N ASP A 131 10.97 7.00 5.23
CA ASP A 131 12.27 7.45 5.75
C ASP A 131 13.46 6.83 5.00
N GLN A 132 13.34 5.57 4.59
CA GLN A 132 14.31 4.92 3.72
C GLN A 132 14.34 5.58 2.33
N VAL A 133 13.19 5.91 1.76
CA VAL A 133 13.08 6.61 0.47
C VAL A 133 13.74 8.00 0.55
N ARG A 134 13.60 8.73 1.65
CA ARG A 134 14.35 9.98 1.89
C ARG A 134 15.85 9.76 2.00
N ARG A 135 16.28 8.59 2.49
CA ARG A 135 17.71 8.25 2.51
C ARG A 135 18.26 7.98 1.11
N LEU A 136 17.48 7.37 0.22
CA LEU A 136 17.82 7.22 -1.19
C LEU A 136 17.99 8.61 -1.84
N GLU A 137 16.99 9.46 -1.66
CA GLU A 137 16.96 10.83 -2.18
C GLU A 137 18.18 11.64 -1.72
N ARG A 138 18.52 11.62 -0.42
CA ARG A 138 19.72 12.33 0.09
C ARG A 138 21.03 11.85 -0.53
N LEU A 139 21.18 10.56 -0.82
CA LEU A 139 22.39 10.04 -1.48
C LEU A 139 22.48 10.48 -2.94
N ALA A 140 21.34 10.49 -3.64
CA ALA A 140 21.25 11.01 -5.00
C ALA A 140 21.55 12.52 -5.05
N ASP A 141 21.00 13.30 -4.11
CA ASP A 141 21.25 14.74 -4.00
C ASP A 141 22.73 15.05 -3.73
N ILE A 142 23.41 14.24 -2.91
CA ILE A 142 24.87 14.34 -2.73
C ILE A 142 25.60 14.07 -4.06
N ALA A 143 25.21 13.04 -4.81
CA ALA A 143 25.85 12.73 -6.09
C ALA A 143 25.67 13.87 -7.11
N ALA A 144 24.47 14.43 -7.20
CA ALA A 144 24.16 15.54 -8.10
C ALA A 144 24.86 16.84 -7.69
N SER A 145 24.73 17.26 -6.42
CA SER A 145 25.27 18.53 -5.92
C SER A 145 26.80 18.64 -6.03
N VAL A 146 27.52 17.52 -5.88
CA VAL A 146 28.98 17.49 -6.05
C VAL A 146 29.40 17.81 -7.49
N LEU A 147 28.60 17.41 -8.48
CA LEU A 147 28.87 17.60 -9.91
C LEU A 147 28.30 18.92 -10.46
N LEU A 148 27.26 19.45 -9.82
CA LEU A 148 26.67 20.76 -10.14
C LEU A 148 27.38 21.93 -9.44
N ALA A 149 28.36 21.66 -8.57
CA ALA A 149 29.15 22.70 -7.94
C ALA A 149 29.84 23.60 -8.99
N PRO A 150 29.96 24.91 -8.74
CA PRO A 150 30.55 25.83 -9.70
C PRO A 150 32.03 25.52 -9.94
N GLY A 151 32.48 25.69 -11.19
CA GLY A 151 33.85 25.42 -11.62
C GLY A 151 34.00 24.11 -12.39
N GLU A 152 35.24 23.80 -12.76
CA GLU A 152 35.61 22.57 -13.49
C GLU A 152 35.40 21.34 -12.60
N ILE A 153 34.96 20.23 -13.20
CA ILE A 153 34.77 18.97 -12.47
C ILE A 153 36.12 18.25 -12.34
N HIS A 154 36.58 18.09 -11.10
CA HIS A 154 37.84 17.43 -10.79
C HIS A 154 37.64 15.94 -10.47
N GLU A 155 38.72 15.15 -10.55
CA GLU A 155 38.70 13.72 -10.22
C GLU A 155 38.14 13.44 -8.81
N GLY A 156 38.41 14.30 -7.83
CA GLY A 156 37.87 14.17 -6.48
C GLY A 156 36.33 14.33 -6.39
N GLN A 157 35.72 15.10 -7.30
CA GLN A 157 34.26 15.21 -7.41
C GLN A 157 33.68 13.95 -8.04
N LEU A 158 34.27 13.45 -9.13
CA LEU A 158 33.89 12.18 -9.76
C LEU A 158 33.94 11.01 -8.77
N ARG A 159 35.02 10.88 -8.00
CA ARG A 159 35.15 9.81 -6.98
C ARG A 159 34.08 9.89 -5.90
N ARG A 160 33.72 11.11 -5.46
CA ARG A 160 32.66 11.33 -4.46
C ARG A 160 31.28 11.01 -5.01
N ALA A 161 30.96 11.50 -6.21
CA ALA A 161 29.70 11.20 -6.89
C ALA A 161 29.54 9.69 -7.13
N ARG A 162 30.57 9.04 -7.67
CA ARG A 162 30.64 7.58 -7.85
C ARG A 162 30.41 6.82 -6.54
N LYS A 163 30.98 7.29 -5.43
CA LYS A 163 30.78 6.67 -4.13
C LYS A 163 29.33 6.81 -3.65
N ALA A 164 28.72 7.98 -3.80
CA ALA A 164 27.33 8.22 -3.45
C ALA A 164 26.38 7.37 -4.30
N VAL A 165 26.60 7.31 -5.62
CA VAL A 165 25.87 6.44 -6.55
C VAL A 165 25.99 4.98 -6.15
N SER A 166 27.20 4.49 -5.87
CA SER A 166 27.42 3.11 -5.43
C SER A 166 26.71 2.78 -4.12
N ASP A 167 26.73 3.70 -3.15
CA ASP A 167 26.01 3.52 -1.87
C ASP A 167 24.49 3.56 -2.06
N LEU A 168 23.99 4.33 -3.04
CA LEU A 168 22.58 4.39 -3.42
C LEU A 168 22.14 3.10 -4.12
N SER A 169 22.90 2.58 -5.08
CA SER A 169 22.60 1.32 -5.80
C SER A 169 22.42 0.15 -4.83
N VAL A 170 23.23 0.07 -3.76
CA VAL A 170 23.08 -0.98 -2.73
C VAL A 170 21.72 -0.92 -2.03
N LEU A 171 21.13 0.27 -1.88
CA LEU A 171 19.85 0.45 -1.20
C LEU A 171 18.63 0.33 -2.13
N LEU A 172 18.83 0.56 -3.44
CA LEU A 172 17.78 0.42 -4.44
C LEU A 172 17.44 -1.04 -4.75
N VAL A 173 18.38 -1.96 -4.51
CA VAL A 173 18.21 -3.41 -4.70
C VAL A 173 17.28 -3.98 -3.62
N ASP A 174 16.25 -4.74 -4.04
CA ASP A 174 15.36 -5.46 -3.12
C ASP A 174 16.09 -6.63 -2.41
N ASP A 175 15.83 -6.82 -1.11
CA ASP A 175 16.50 -7.83 -0.27
C ASP A 175 16.36 -9.28 -0.79
N THR A 176 15.37 -9.54 -1.65
CA THR A 176 15.18 -10.87 -2.26
C THR A 176 16.19 -11.22 -3.34
N THR A 177 16.73 -10.24 -4.06
CA THR A 177 17.85 -10.49 -4.98
C THR A 177 19.16 -10.61 -4.21
N ALA A 178 19.32 -9.90 -3.10
CA ALA A 178 20.46 -10.02 -2.19
C ALA A 178 20.51 -11.38 -1.45
N ALA A 179 19.36 -11.99 -1.16
CA ALA A 179 19.27 -13.32 -0.56
C ALA A 179 19.53 -14.46 -1.57
N ALA A 180 19.16 -14.26 -2.85
CA ALA A 180 19.47 -15.19 -3.93
C ALA A 180 20.95 -15.12 -4.37
N SER A 181 21.60 -13.97 -4.21
CA SER A 181 23.00 -13.73 -4.58
C SER A 181 23.95 -13.84 -3.38
N GLY A 182 23.80 -14.89 -2.57
CA GLY A 182 24.55 -15.17 -1.32
C GLY A 182 25.77 -14.28 -1.05
N GLY A 183 25.62 -13.32 -0.13
CA GLY A 183 26.75 -12.61 0.48
C GLY A 183 26.72 -11.08 0.36
N VAL A 184 27.37 -10.43 1.32
CA VAL A 184 27.80 -9.02 1.37
C VAL A 184 26.76 -7.89 1.63
N ALA A 185 25.59 -7.85 0.98
CA ALA A 185 24.70 -6.66 1.10
C ALA A 185 24.06 -6.50 2.51
N SER A 186 23.51 -7.58 3.07
CA SER A 186 22.93 -7.60 4.43
C SER A 186 23.99 -7.32 5.52
N PHE A 187 25.23 -7.76 5.30
CA PHE A 187 26.35 -7.53 6.22
C PHE A 187 26.82 -6.07 6.21
N LEU A 188 26.83 -5.42 5.05
CA LEU A 188 27.23 -4.02 4.89
C LEU A 188 26.17 -3.03 5.43
N ALA A 189 24.88 -3.37 5.36
CA ALA A 189 23.82 -2.57 5.97
C ALA A 189 23.92 -2.54 7.51
N SER A 190 24.31 -3.67 8.12
CA SER A 190 24.47 -3.81 9.57
C SER A 190 25.74 -3.13 10.13
N HIS A 191 26.83 -3.11 9.35
CA HIS A 191 28.14 -2.62 9.83
C HIS A 191 28.36 -1.09 9.72
N ARG A 192 27.49 -0.34 9.04
CA ARG A 192 27.71 1.09 8.73
C ARG A 192 27.19 2.08 9.76
N ASN A 193 26.54 1.62 10.84
CA ASN A 193 26.08 2.47 11.95
C ASN A 193 27.12 2.70 13.08
N ARG A 194 28.41 2.41 12.85
CA ARG A 194 29.50 2.79 13.79
C ARG A 194 30.18 4.07 13.31
N SER A 195 29.66 5.23 13.71
CA SER A 195 30.36 6.50 13.55
C SER A 195 31.50 6.64 14.57
N PHE A 196 32.60 7.19 14.07
CA PHE A 196 33.82 7.68 14.73
C PHE A 196 33.89 7.67 16.27
N GLY A 197 34.70 6.75 16.80
CA GLY A 197 35.37 6.88 18.11
C GLY A 197 36.87 6.70 17.92
N ARG A 198 37.61 7.80 17.68
CA ARG A 198 39.07 7.80 17.78
C ARG A 198 39.44 7.79 19.27
N ALA A 199 39.93 6.67 19.80
CA ALA A 199 40.72 6.67 21.01
C ALA A 199 42.03 5.90 20.75
N ARG A 200 43.12 6.66 20.78
CA ARG A 200 44.51 6.21 20.68
C ARG A 200 44.81 5.12 21.72
N ALA A 201 45.69 4.22 21.32
CA ALA A 201 46.36 3.25 22.16
C ALA A 201 47.08 3.90 23.36
N SER A 202 46.99 3.27 24.54
CA SER A 202 48.10 3.13 25.48
C SER A 202 47.87 1.90 26.39
N PRO A 203 48.89 1.10 26.72
CA PRO A 203 48.75 -0.14 27.49
C PRO A 203 49.11 0.04 28.97
N SER A 204 48.24 -0.37 29.90
CA SER A 204 48.68 -0.72 31.26
C SER A 204 47.68 -1.61 32.00
N ARG A 205 48.12 -2.87 32.17
CA ARG A 205 47.96 -3.83 33.29
C ARG A 205 46.88 -3.56 34.36
N GLY A 206 46.06 -4.58 34.61
CA GLY A 206 45.33 -4.77 35.87
C GLY A 206 44.45 -6.02 35.84
N SER A 207 44.94 -7.11 36.46
CA SER A 207 44.28 -8.42 36.61
C SER A 207 43.06 -8.36 37.54
N ALA A 208 41.94 -8.98 37.13
CA ALA A 208 41.07 -9.77 38.02
C ALA A 208 40.16 -10.70 37.20
N THR A 209 40.19 -11.97 37.58
CA THR A 209 39.45 -13.13 37.09
C THR A 209 37.96 -13.09 37.43
N GLY A 210 37.07 -13.51 36.52
CA GLY A 210 35.67 -13.80 36.84
C GLY A 210 34.74 -13.87 35.63
N SER A 211 34.48 -15.08 35.16
CA SER A 211 33.64 -15.52 34.03
C SER A 211 32.25 -14.88 33.91
N SER A 212 31.94 -14.28 32.76
CA SER A 212 30.75 -14.49 31.90
C SER A 212 30.56 -13.28 30.98
N ALA A 213 30.88 -13.49 29.70
CA ALA A 213 30.81 -12.48 28.66
C ALA A 213 29.37 -12.29 28.19
N ALA A 214 28.81 -11.11 28.45
CA ALA A 214 27.82 -10.45 27.59
C ALA A 214 27.87 -8.96 27.93
N SER A 215 28.77 -8.26 27.27
CA SER A 215 28.95 -6.82 27.38
C SER A 215 27.64 -6.11 27.08
N SER A 216 27.14 -5.41 28.10
CA SER A 216 26.14 -4.37 28.03
C SER A 216 26.62 -3.28 27.06
N ALA A 217 26.27 -3.41 25.79
CA ALA A 217 26.26 -2.27 24.89
C ALA A 217 25.01 -1.46 25.23
N SER A 218 25.25 -0.34 25.91
CA SER A 218 24.32 0.77 26.10
C SER A 218 23.57 1.05 24.80
N HIS A 219 22.36 0.51 24.69
CA HIS A 219 21.40 0.88 23.67
C HIS A 219 21.11 2.37 23.86
N PHE A 220 21.65 3.19 22.98
CA PHE A 220 21.08 4.50 22.70
C PHE A 220 19.61 4.23 22.38
N ARG A 221 18.72 4.58 23.30
CA ARG A 221 17.27 4.52 23.10
C ARG A 221 16.92 5.59 22.08
N SER A 222 17.17 5.28 20.81
CA SER A 222 16.42 5.89 19.73
C SER A 222 14.98 5.42 19.91
N LEU A 223 14.10 6.34 20.30
CA LEU A 223 12.64 6.16 20.23
C LEU A 223 12.15 6.16 18.76
N SER A 224 12.95 5.57 17.87
CA SER A 224 12.48 5.18 16.55
C SER A 224 11.60 3.96 16.77
N TRP A 225 10.30 4.09 16.51
CA TRP A 225 9.34 2.99 16.36
C TRP A 225 9.74 2.11 15.17
N SER A 226 10.94 1.51 15.24
CA SER A 226 11.43 0.60 14.23
C SER A 226 10.60 -0.66 14.31
N VAL A 227 10.09 -1.09 13.18
CA VAL A 227 9.44 -2.38 13.04
C VAL A 227 10.38 -3.50 13.53
N SER A 228 9.86 -4.39 14.39
CA SER A 228 10.63 -5.52 14.95
C SER A 228 11.24 -6.38 13.83
N ARG A 229 12.44 -6.93 14.05
CA ARG A 229 13.12 -7.84 13.09
C ARG A 229 12.31 -9.10 12.72
N ALA A 230 11.21 -9.38 13.41
CA ALA A 230 10.30 -10.50 13.16
C ALA A 230 9.06 -10.11 12.32
N TRP A 231 8.94 -8.86 11.88
CA TRP A 231 7.82 -8.40 11.06
C TRP A 231 7.93 -8.91 9.63
N SER A 232 6.78 -9.23 9.04
CA SER A 232 6.66 -9.68 7.65
C SER A 232 5.45 -9.00 7.04
N ALA A 233 5.65 -8.31 5.91
CA ALA A 233 4.58 -7.70 5.15
C ALA A 233 3.53 -8.74 4.72
N SER A 234 3.95 -9.93 4.29
CA SER A 234 3.06 -11.02 3.88
C SER A 234 2.15 -11.46 5.03
N ARG A 235 2.73 -11.73 6.21
CA ARG A 235 1.96 -12.16 7.40
C ARG A 235 0.98 -11.09 7.85
N GLN A 236 1.36 -9.81 7.80
CA GLN A 236 0.48 -8.72 8.19
C GLN A 236 -0.69 -8.55 7.23
N LEU A 237 -0.44 -8.56 5.92
CA LEU A 237 -1.50 -8.50 4.93
C LEU A 237 -2.44 -9.70 5.04
N GLN A 238 -1.89 -10.91 5.22
CA GLN A 238 -2.70 -12.10 5.49
C GLN A 238 -3.55 -11.95 6.76
N ALA A 239 -2.99 -11.39 7.85
CA ALA A 239 -3.70 -11.22 9.12
C ALA A 239 -4.79 -10.13 9.06
N ILE A 240 -4.64 -9.14 8.18
CA ILE A 240 -5.65 -8.10 7.89
C ILE A 240 -6.76 -8.69 7.02
N GLY A 241 -6.42 -9.47 5.99
CA GLY A 241 -7.39 -10.12 5.10
C GLY A 241 -8.08 -11.36 5.68
N ALA A 242 -7.55 -11.93 6.77
CA ALA A 242 -8.08 -13.15 7.37
C ALA A 242 -9.55 -12.99 7.79
N GLY A 243 -10.39 -13.92 7.34
CA GLY A 243 -11.82 -13.96 7.66
C GLY A 243 -12.64 -12.84 7.01
N LEU A 244 -12.11 -12.15 5.99
CA LEU A 244 -12.88 -11.16 5.21
C LEU A 244 -13.73 -11.88 4.15
N THR A 245 -14.96 -12.26 4.52
CA THR A 245 -15.88 -12.99 3.64
C THR A 245 -16.98 -12.10 3.10
N ALA A 246 -17.30 -12.24 1.81
CA ALA A 246 -18.38 -11.50 1.18
C ALA A 246 -19.73 -11.79 1.87
N PRO A 247 -20.55 -10.76 2.12
CA PRO A 247 -21.90 -10.92 2.65
C PRO A 247 -22.75 -11.79 1.74
N ARG A 248 -23.66 -12.56 2.32
CA ARG A 248 -24.66 -13.31 1.56
C ARG A 248 -25.82 -12.40 1.17
N ALA A 249 -26.51 -12.68 0.07
CA ALA A 249 -27.59 -11.84 -0.45
C ALA A 249 -28.79 -11.61 0.50
N HIS A 250 -28.91 -12.40 1.58
CA HIS A 250 -29.94 -12.23 2.61
C HIS A 250 -29.44 -11.48 3.86
N GLU A 251 -28.15 -11.16 3.93
CA GLU A 251 -27.56 -10.42 5.03
C GLU A 251 -27.76 -8.92 4.79
N GLY A 252 -28.74 -8.33 5.49
CA GLY A 252 -29.04 -6.90 5.43
C GLY A 252 -28.32 -6.06 6.49
N GLY A 253 -28.53 -4.74 6.43
CA GLY A 253 -28.01 -3.80 7.44
C GLY A 253 -26.50 -3.55 7.33
N LEU A 254 -25.81 -3.51 8.47
CA LEU A 254 -24.40 -3.08 8.56
C LEU A 254 -23.37 -4.06 7.99
N VAL A 255 -23.78 -5.29 7.62
CA VAL A 255 -22.85 -6.31 7.14
C VAL A 255 -22.11 -5.84 5.88
N ALA A 256 -22.83 -5.25 4.93
CA ALA A 256 -22.24 -4.77 3.67
C ALA A 256 -21.27 -3.59 3.88
N PRO A 257 -21.61 -2.51 4.63
CA PRO A 257 -20.65 -1.45 4.95
C PRO A 257 -19.42 -1.91 5.72
N VAL A 258 -19.57 -2.82 6.71
CA VAL A 258 -18.43 -3.34 7.48
C VAL A 258 -17.49 -4.15 6.58
N TYR A 259 -18.06 -4.99 5.70
CA TYR A 259 -17.29 -5.74 4.72
C TYR A 259 -16.56 -4.81 3.74
N ALA A 260 -17.25 -3.79 3.21
CA ALA A 260 -16.67 -2.79 2.32
C ALA A 260 -15.47 -2.08 2.97
N MET A 261 -15.62 -1.63 4.22
CA MET A 261 -14.52 -1.01 4.97
C MET A 261 -13.35 -1.97 5.19
N GLY A 262 -13.62 -3.25 5.47
CA GLY A 262 -12.58 -4.27 5.56
C GLY A 262 -11.82 -4.47 4.24
N CYS A 263 -12.52 -4.46 3.10
CA CYS A 263 -11.90 -4.52 1.77
C CYS A 263 -10.99 -3.32 1.49
N ILE A 264 -11.44 -2.09 1.77
CA ILE A 264 -10.65 -0.88 1.53
C ILE A 264 -9.45 -0.80 2.47
N LEU A 265 -9.62 -1.15 3.75
CA LEU A 265 -8.51 -1.22 4.70
C LEU A 265 -7.43 -2.18 4.21
N HIS A 266 -7.83 -3.38 3.79
CA HIS A 266 -6.90 -4.39 3.30
C HIS A 266 -6.23 -3.96 1.98
N PHE A 267 -6.99 -3.38 1.06
CA PHE A 267 -6.48 -2.80 -0.19
C PHE A 267 -5.46 -1.67 0.07
N THR A 268 -5.77 -0.76 0.98
CA THR A 268 -4.91 0.38 1.35
C THR A 268 -3.62 -0.11 2.00
N ALA A 269 -3.72 -1.08 2.92
CA ALA A 269 -2.55 -1.71 3.53
C ALA A 269 -1.66 -2.39 2.48
N TRP A 270 -2.26 -3.10 1.51
CA TRP A 270 -1.53 -3.73 0.42
C TRP A 270 -0.80 -2.71 -0.45
N ALA A 271 -1.49 -1.63 -0.85
CA ALA A 271 -0.92 -0.56 -1.66
C ALA A 271 0.26 0.14 -0.96
N LEU A 272 0.16 0.39 0.35
CA LEU A 272 1.25 0.95 1.14
C LEU A 272 2.48 0.01 1.18
N VAL A 273 2.26 -1.28 1.44
CA VAL A 273 3.32 -2.30 1.42
C VAL A 273 3.98 -2.38 0.04
N ALA A 274 3.20 -2.33 -1.03
CA ALA A 274 3.70 -2.39 -2.39
C ALA A 274 4.55 -1.17 -2.75
N ALA A 275 4.09 0.01 -2.34
CA ALA A 275 4.69 1.31 -2.64
C ALA A 275 6.08 1.48 -2.01
N VAL A 276 6.21 1.23 -0.70
CA VAL A 276 7.41 1.58 0.06
C VAL A 276 8.40 0.42 0.24
N PRO A 277 9.70 0.71 0.50
CA PRO A 277 10.64 -0.31 0.93
C PRO A 277 10.26 -0.88 2.29
N CYS A 278 9.99 -2.19 2.37
CA CYS A 278 9.71 -2.87 3.63
C CYS A 278 10.10 -4.37 3.59
N PRO A 279 10.38 -5.00 4.74
CA PRO A 279 10.75 -6.41 4.80
C PRO A 279 9.67 -7.35 4.25
N ASP A 280 10.10 -8.42 3.55
CA ASP A 280 9.22 -9.47 3.02
C ASP A 280 8.13 -8.99 2.04
N ARG A 281 8.33 -7.80 1.46
CA ARG A 281 7.44 -7.19 0.45
C ARG A 281 7.25 -8.11 -0.76
N SER A 282 8.34 -8.61 -1.33
CA SER A 282 8.30 -9.46 -2.53
C SER A 282 7.47 -10.74 -2.32
N SER A 283 7.55 -11.37 -1.15
CA SER A 283 6.70 -12.51 -0.78
C SER A 283 5.23 -12.10 -0.71
N ALA A 284 4.95 -10.96 -0.09
CA ALA A 284 3.60 -10.42 0.06
C ALA A 284 2.92 -10.10 -1.28
N LEU A 285 3.69 -9.59 -2.25
CA LEU A 285 3.22 -9.29 -3.60
C LEU A 285 2.97 -10.58 -4.40
N LEU A 286 3.85 -11.58 -4.27
CA LEU A 286 3.74 -12.87 -4.97
C LEU A 286 2.57 -13.72 -4.46
N ALA A 287 2.29 -13.67 -3.17
CA ALA A 287 1.19 -14.42 -2.58
C ALA A 287 -0.20 -13.81 -2.89
N HIS A 288 -0.26 -12.75 -3.71
CA HIS A 288 -1.48 -12.08 -4.14
C HIS A 288 -2.46 -11.85 -2.97
N HIS A 289 -1.97 -11.34 -1.85
CA HIS A 289 -2.79 -10.99 -0.68
C HIS A 289 -3.70 -9.77 -0.91
N LEU A 290 -4.21 -9.58 -2.12
CA LEU A 290 -5.27 -8.59 -2.35
C LEU A 290 -6.57 -9.09 -1.71
N PRO A 291 -7.49 -8.21 -1.31
CA PRO A 291 -8.80 -8.62 -0.84
C PRO A 291 -9.47 -9.54 -1.86
N VAL A 292 -10.05 -10.66 -1.40
CA VAL A 292 -10.81 -11.56 -2.26
C VAL A 292 -11.87 -10.75 -3.00
N ALA A 293 -11.82 -10.83 -4.33
CA ALA A 293 -12.70 -10.11 -5.23
C ALA A 293 -14.18 -10.38 -4.88
N PRO A 294 -14.95 -9.38 -4.43
CA PRO A 294 -16.40 -9.54 -4.32
C PRO A 294 -16.99 -9.75 -5.72
N ALA A 295 -18.16 -10.39 -5.80
CA ALA A 295 -18.84 -10.51 -7.08
C ALA A 295 -19.12 -9.10 -7.65
N ARG A 296 -18.72 -8.86 -8.90
CA ARG A 296 -18.74 -7.53 -9.53
C ARG A 296 -20.12 -6.86 -9.51
N ALA A 297 -21.19 -7.64 -9.53
CA ALA A 297 -22.58 -7.17 -9.49
C ALA A 297 -23.17 -7.07 -8.07
N ALA A 298 -22.46 -7.51 -7.03
CA ALA A 298 -23.00 -7.56 -5.67
C ALA A 298 -23.02 -6.19 -4.98
N PHE A 299 -22.07 -5.31 -5.31
CA PHE A 299 -21.93 -4.01 -4.65
C PHE A 299 -21.55 -2.91 -5.65
N PRO A 300 -22.04 -1.67 -5.48
CA PRO A 300 -21.74 -0.56 -6.40
C PRO A 300 -20.25 -0.19 -6.40
N TRP A 301 -19.54 -0.40 -5.30
CA TRP A 301 -18.11 -0.13 -5.16
C TRP A 301 -17.22 -1.28 -5.63
N ALA A 302 -17.78 -2.46 -5.93
CA ALA A 302 -17.00 -3.63 -6.35
C ALA A 302 -16.30 -3.41 -7.70
N PRO A 303 -16.96 -2.91 -8.78
CA PRO A 303 -16.31 -2.68 -10.06
C PRO A 303 -15.05 -1.79 -9.99
N PRO A 304 -15.07 -0.57 -9.41
CA PRO A 304 -13.87 0.26 -9.35
C PRO A 304 -12.76 -0.37 -8.49
N LEU A 305 -13.11 -1.05 -7.38
CA LEU A 305 -12.12 -1.77 -6.57
C LEU A 305 -11.42 -2.87 -7.38
N LEU A 306 -12.17 -3.69 -8.12
CA LEU A 306 -11.61 -4.77 -8.93
C LEU A 306 -10.66 -4.23 -10.00
N THR A 307 -11.04 -3.16 -10.69
CA THR A 307 -10.17 -2.52 -11.69
C THR A 307 -8.89 -1.97 -11.06
N LEU A 308 -8.96 -1.39 -9.87
CA LEU A 308 -7.77 -0.96 -9.15
C LEU A 308 -6.88 -2.15 -8.74
N GLN A 309 -7.46 -3.25 -8.25
CA GLN A 309 -6.74 -4.47 -7.90
C GLN A 309 -6.02 -5.08 -9.11
N GLU A 310 -6.69 -5.15 -10.26
CA GLU A 310 -6.11 -5.62 -11.52
C GLU A 310 -4.89 -4.77 -11.91
N ARG A 311 -5.03 -3.44 -11.89
CA ARG A 311 -3.93 -2.51 -12.21
C ARG A 311 -2.77 -2.62 -11.22
N LEU A 312 -3.03 -2.73 -9.92
CA LEU A 312 -1.98 -2.95 -8.91
C LEU A 312 -1.25 -4.28 -9.14
N ALA A 313 -1.98 -5.33 -9.51
CA ALA A 313 -1.39 -6.62 -9.85
C ALA A 313 -0.55 -6.55 -11.13
N GLU A 314 -0.94 -5.75 -12.11
CA GLU A 314 -0.14 -5.46 -13.31
C GLU A 314 1.16 -4.73 -12.97
N GLU A 315 1.12 -3.69 -12.12
CA GLU A 315 2.33 -3.00 -11.66
C GLU A 315 3.31 -3.94 -10.95
N GLY A 316 2.80 -4.84 -10.10
CA GLY A 316 3.63 -5.85 -9.43
C GLY A 316 4.29 -6.86 -10.38
N LYS A 317 3.73 -7.04 -11.59
CA LYS A 317 4.29 -7.91 -12.63
C LYS A 317 5.29 -7.18 -13.54
N ARG A 318 5.33 -5.84 -13.53
CA ARG A 318 6.26 -5.08 -14.37
C ARG A 318 7.69 -5.33 -13.91
N LYS A 319 8.47 -5.98 -14.79
CA LYS A 319 9.86 -6.37 -14.54
C LYS A 319 10.73 -5.18 -14.11
N GLU A 320 10.46 -4.00 -14.66
CA GLU A 320 11.20 -2.76 -14.42
C GLU A 320 11.01 -2.17 -13.01
N ARG A 321 9.82 -2.30 -12.41
CA ARG A 321 9.55 -1.79 -11.05
C ARG A 321 9.86 -2.84 -9.97
N ARG A 322 9.90 -4.13 -10.32
CA ARG A 322 10.12 -5.24 -9.38
C ARG A 322 11.56 -5.34 -8.89
N SER A 323 12.55 -4.88 -9.65
CA SER A 323 13.97 -4.88 -9.23
C SER A 323 14.25 -3.87 -8.11
N CYS A 324 13.47 -2.80 -8.07
CA CYS A 324 13.52 -1.79 -7.02
C CYS A 324 13.04 -2.34 -5.68
N CYS A 325 13.58 -1.77 -4.59
CA CYS A 325 13.17 -2.00 -3.21
C CYS A 325 11.71 -1.62 -2.90
N GLY A 326 11.00 -0.92 -3.79
CA GLY A 326 9.58 -0.57 -3.69
C GLY A 326 8.96 -0.29 -5.08
N LEU A 327 7.62 -0.27 -5.18
CA LEU A 327 6.93 0.00 -6.45
C LEU A 327 6.52 1.47 -6.64
N LEU A 328 6.88 2.38 -5.73
CA LEU A 328 6.66 3.82 -5.93
C LEU A 328 7.31 4.28 -7.24
N LYS A 329 6.54 5.00 -8.06
CA LYS A 329 7.04 5.57 -9.33
C LYS A 329 8.30 6.40 -9.13
N GLU A 330 8.35 7.19 -8.08
CA GLU A 330 9.44 8.10 -7.75
C GLU A 330 10.74 7.34 -7.47
N ILE A 331 10.68 6.15 -6.86
CA ILE A 331 11.86 5.29 -6.65
C ILE A 331 12.41 4.81 -8.00
N TYR A 332 11.53 4.42 -8.92
CA TYR A 332 11.92 3.98 -10.25
C TYR A 332 12.51 5.12 -11.11
N VAL A 333 11.92 6.32 -11.05
CA VAL A 333 12.46 7.51 -11.74
C VAL A 333 13.84 7.86 -11.16
N LEU A 334 14.01 7.77 -9.83
CA LEU A 334 15.29 7.95 -9.16
C LEU A 334 16.33 6.92 -9.61
N GLU A 335 15.97 5.63 -9.69
CA GLU A 335 16.86 4.55 -10.16
C GLU A 335 17.34 4.83 -11.59
N LYS A 336 16.42 5.21 -12.50
CA LYS A 336 16.77 5.56 -13.89
C LYS A 336 17.72 6.75 -13.99
N ALA A 337 17.44 7.85 -13.27
CA ALA A 337 18.32 9.02 -13.27
C ALA A 337 19.68 8.69 -12.65
N THR A 338 19.71 7.85 -11.61
CA THR A 338 20.94 7.36 -10.99
C THR A 338 21.76 6.51 -11.96
N GLN A 339 21.12 5.62 -12.72
CA GLN A 339 21.79 4.79 -13.71
C GLN A 339 22.39 5.64 -14.84
N LYS A 340 21.64 6.61 -15.37
CA LYS A 340 22.16 7.57 -16.36
C LYS A 340 23.39 8.31 -15.84
N LEU A 341 23.35 8.77 -14.59
CA LEU A 341 24.49 9.44 -13.97
C LEU A 341 25.68 8.49 -13.80
N ALA A 342 25.44 7.23 -13.41
CA ALA A 342 26.48 6.21 -13.31
C ALA A 342 27.18 5.98 -14.65
N ASP A 343 26.41 5.82 -15.72
CA ASP A 343 26.91 5.60 -17.08
C ASP A 343 27.74 6.81 -17.55
N ALA A 344 27.29 8.04 -17.26
CA ALA A 344 28.03 9.26 -17.56
C ALA A 344 29.36 9.35 -16.77
N ILE A 345 29.36 8.95 -15.49
CA ILE A 345 30.57 8.91 -14.66
C ILE A 345 31.55 7.81 -15.13
N ASP A 346 31.05 6.72 -15.71
CA ASP A 346 31.88 5.65 -16.29
C ASP A 346 32.46 5.99 -17.65
N ALA A 347 31.72 6.75 -18.46
CA ALA A 347 32.18 7.25 -19.75
C ALA A 347 33.12 8.46 -19.65
N ALA A 348 33.21 9.10 -18.47
CA ALA A 348 34.03 10.27 -18.21
C ALA A 348 35.54 9.94 -18.23
N PRO A 349 36.32 10.41 -19.21
CA PRO A 349 37.77 10.33 -19.15
C PRO A 349 38.31 11.28 -18.07
N ILE A 350 39.49 10.97 -17.54
CA ILE A 350 40.23 11.87 -16.65
C ILE A 350 41.50 12.31 -17.40
N PRO A 351 41.70 13.62 -17.67
CA PRO A 351 40.84 14.77 -17.32
C PRO A 351 39.55 14.85 -18.15
N LEU A 352 38.53 15.52 -17.59
CA LEU A 352 37.24 15.78 -18.26
C LEU A 352 37.39 16.91 -19.29
N PHE A 353 36.75 16.76 -20.46
CA PHE A 353 36.79 17.77 -21.52
C PHE A 353 35.47 17.84 -22.28
N GLY A 354 35.06 19.07 -22.65
CA GLY A 354 34.04 19.36 -23.66
C GLY A 354 32.69 18.68 -23.39
N ASP A 355 32.17 17.99 -24.40
CA ASP A 355 30.82 17.39 -24.41
C ASP A 355 30.59 16.41 -23.25
N ARG A 356 31.63 15.69 -22.80
CA ARG A 356 31.50 14.75 -21.67
C ARG A 356 31.23 15.43 -20.34
N GLU A 357 31.76 16.63 -20.16
CA GLU A 357 31.49 17.43 -18.97
C GLU A 357 30.06 17.99 -19.00
N ALA A 358 29.55 18.30 -20.20
CA ALA A 358 28.17 18.72 -20.40
C ALA A 358 27.19 17.57 -20.14
N ASP A 359 27.42 16.39 -20.72
CA ASP A 359 26.63 15.16 -20.48
C ASP A 359 26.50 14.86 -18.99
N LEU A 360 27.62 14.96 -18.26
CA LEU A 360 27.68 14.70 -16.83
C LEU A 360 26.90 15.72 -16.01
N ARG A 361 26.97 17.01 -16.37
CA ARG A 361 26.18 18.06 -15.72
C ARG A 361 24.70 17.93 -16.03
N GLU A 362 24.34 17.56 -17.25
CA GLU A 362 22.95 17.30 -17.64
C GLU A 362 22.37 16.14 -16.81
N ALA A 363 23.07 15.00 -16.73
CA ALA A 363 22.65 13.87 -15.91
C ALA A 363 22.54 14.23 -14.42
N ALA A 364 23.46 15.04 -13.90
CA ALA A 364 23.39 15.53 -12.52
C ALA A 364 22.21 16.49 -12.29
N ALA A 365 21.91 17.37 -13.25
CA ALA A 365 20.76 18.26 -13.20
C ALA A 365 19.43 17.50 -13.26
N GLU A 366 19.33 16.47 -14.12
CA GLU A 366 18.18 15.56 -14.16
C GLU A 366 17.98 14.88 -12.80
N LEU A 367 19.05 14.32 -12.22
CA LEU A 367 18.98 13.67 -10.90
C LEU A 367 18.57 14.64 -9.79
N SER A 368 19.07 15.88 -9.82
CA SER A 368 18.69 16.93 -8.86
C SER A 368 17.20 17.29 -8.96
N ALA A 369 16.68 17.42 -10.19
CA ALA A 369 15.25 17.67 -10.42
C ALA A 369 14.37 16.53 -9.88
N VAL A 370 14.79 15.27 -10.08
CA VAL A 370 14.11 14.10 -9.50
C VAL A 370 14.11 14.15 -7.97
N CYS A 371 15.25 14.48 -7.35
CA CYS A 371 15.35 14.61 -5.89
C CYS A 371 14.40 15.68 -5.34
N ALA A 372 14.31 16.84 -6.01
CA ALA A 372 13.41 17.92 -5.62
C ALA A 372 11.94 17.47 -5.67
N ALA A 373 11.49 16.91 -6.80
CA ALA A 373 10.11 16.42 -6.97
C ALA A 373 9.76 15.33 -5.94
N MET A 374 10.69 14.42 -5.67
CA MET A 374 10.55 13.37 -4.68
C MET A 374 10.41 13.96 -3.26
N ARG A 375 11.25 14.93 -2.89
CA ARG A 375 11.21 15.60 -1.59
C ARG A 375 9.89 16.32 -1.33
N GLU A 376 9.35 17.02 -2.32
CA GLU A 376 8.06 17.71 -2.25
C GLU A 376 6.89 16.75 -1.97
N GLY A 377 6.93 15.55 -2.52
CA GLY A 377 5.89 14.54 -2.33
C GLY A 377 5.96 13.77 -1.00
N LEU A 378 7.17 13.48 -0.50
CA LEU A 378 7.36 12.57 0.64
C LEU A 378 6.92 13.14 1.99
N GLU A 379 7.05 14.45 2.23
CA GLU A 379 6.61 15.05 3.49
C GLU A 379 5.07 14.99 3.67
N PRO A 380 4.25 15.42 2.68
CA PRO A 380 2.81 15.24 2.74
C PRO A 380 2.37 13.77 2.89
N LEU A 381 3.06 12.84 2.22
CA LEU A 381 2.76 11.41 2.33
C LEU A 381 2.95 10.89 3.75
N GLU A 382 4.08 11.21 4.40
CA GLU A 382 4.31 10.77 5.79
C GLU A 382 3.25 11.35 6.74
N LYS A 383 2.88 12.63 6.59
CA LYS A 383 1.83 13.26 7.40
C LYS A 383 0.50 12.52 7.25
N GLN A 384 0.12 12.14 6.03
CA GLN A 384 -1.11 11.38 5.79
C GLN A 384 -1.05 9.96 6.37
N VAL A 385 0.08 9.26 6.27
CA VAL A 385 0.25 7.93 6.91
C VAL A 385 0.09 8.04 8.43
N ARG A 386 0.65 9.09 9.06
CA ARG A 386 0.45 9.36 10.49
C ARG A 386 -1.00 9.69 10.83
N GLU A 387 -1.69 10.43 9.97
CA GLU A 387 -3.11 10.73 10.16
C GLU A 387 -3.96 9.46 10.13
N VAL A 388 -3.75 8.57 9.16
CA VAL A 388 -4.40 7.25 9.11
C VAL A 388 -4.16 6.47 10.39
N PHE A 389 -2.91 6.41 10.86
CA PHE A 389 -2.56 5.76 12.12
C PHE A 389 -3.38 6.32 13.30
N HIS A 390 -3.41 7.66 13.47
CA HIS A 390 -4.12 8.28 14.57
C HIS A 390 -5.64 8.09 14.48
N ARG A 391 -6.23 8.10 13.28
CA ARG A 391 -7.67 7.85 13.11
C ARG A 391 -8.05 6.42 13.43
N ILE A 392 -7.25 5.44 13.06
CA ILE A 392 -7.46 4.03 13.47
C ILE A 392 -7.44 3.92 15.00
N VAL A 393 -6.45 4.51 15.66
CA VAL A 393 -6.36 4.51 17.14
C VAL A 393 -7.60 5.16 17.76
N ARG A 394 -8.00 6.34 17.28
CA ARG A 394 -9.18 7.05 17.78
C ARG A 394 -10.46 6.23 17.60
N SER A 395 -10.67 5.67 16.40
CA SER A 395 -11.84 4.82 16.09
C SER A 395 -11.92 3.61 17.02
N ARG A 396 -10.78 3.01 17.38
CA ARG A 396 -10.75 1.88 18.31
C ARG A 396 -11.14 2.30 19.74
N VAL A 397 -10.64 3.44 20.22
CA VAL A 397 -10.98 3.95 21.56
C VAL A 397 -12.47 4.26 21.65
N GLU A 398 -13.01 5.00 20.67
CA GLU A 398 -14.45 5.29 20.60
C GLU A 398 -15.30 4.01 20.53
N GLY A 399 -14.83 2.99 19.80
CA GLY A 399 -15.48 1.69 19.74
C GLY A 399 -15.54 0.96 21.08
N LEU A 400 -14.45 1.00 21.86
CA LEU A 400 -14.39 0.40 23.20
C LEU A 400 -15.31 1.11 24.20
N ASP A 401 -15.28 2.45 24.21
CA ASP A 401 -16.09 3.25 25.14
C ASP A 401 -17.60 3.06 24.90
N SER A 402 -18.00 2.90 23.64
CA SER A 402 -19.41 2.63 23.28
C SER A 402 -19.89 1.23 23.68
N SER A 403 -19.00 0.24 23.73
CA SER A 403 -19.32 -1.13 24.16
C SER A 403 -19.54 -1.20 25.68
N MET A 404 -18.77 -0.43 26.45
CA MET A 404 -18.91 -0.37 27.91
C MET A 404 -20.22 0.28 28.37
N HIS A 405 -20.69 1.32 27.67
CA HIS A 405 -21.95 1.99 28.03
C HIS A 405 -23.22 1.16 27.70
N ASN A 406 -23.11 0.10 26.90
CA ASN A 406 -24.22 -0.79 26.56
C ASN A 406 -24.25 -2.07 27.41
N ALA A 407 -23.31 -2.23 28.35
CA ALA A 407 -23.19 -3.41 29.22
C ALA A 407 -23.76 -3.20 30.64
N ASP A 408 -24.22 -1.97 30.93
CA ASP A 408 -24.98 -1.59 32.13
C ASP A 408 -26.47 -1.46 31.77
#